data_AF-A0A9N9NBB5-F1
#
_entry.id   AF-A0A9N9NBB5-F1
#
_cell.length_a   1.000
_cell.length_b   1.000
_cell.length_c   1.000
_cell.angle_alpha   90.00
_cell.angle_beta   90.00
_cell.angle_gamma   90.00
#
_symmetry.space_group_name_H-M   'P 1'
#
loop_
_entity.id
_entity.type
_entity.pdbx_description
1 polymer ?
#
loop_
_entity_poly.entity_id
_entity_poly.type
_entity_poly.pdbx_seq_one_letter_code
_entity_poly.pdbx_strand_id
1 'polypeptide(L)'
;VTELDGLRFNSPPLGTAASDAIAFLEQAMSNKKKLKIQTSRGNYVSGINFSEEFDFGDGEDKKKNLDDLILGICLWHAKNQEENGSYSKTSKEKINNEKEAVVLLTNDRNLRIKARARGIDVIGAQDLAGLI
;
A
#
# COMPACT_ATOMS: atom_id res chain seq x y z
N VAL A 1 1.65 8.67 0.29
CA VAL A 1 1.22 9.75 1.21
C VAL A 1 2.17 10.94 1.10
N THR A 2 3.47 10.75 1.33
CA THR A 2 4.49 11.79 1.15
C THR A 2 4.47 12.44 -0.25
N GLU A 3 4.31 11.64 -1.32
CA GLU A 3 4.18 12.19 -2.68
C GLU A 3 2.93 13.08 -2.83
N LEU A 4 1.77 12.67 -2.29
CA LEU A 4 0.56 13.51 -2.28
C LEU A 4 0.79 14.83 -1.54
N ASP A 5 1.51 14.79 -0.42
CA ASP A 5 1.83 15.99 0.36
C ASP A 5 2.73 16.97 -0.42
N GLY A 6 3.64 16.46 -1.24
CA GLY A 6 4.42 17.27 -2.18
C GLY A 6 3.56 17.83 -3.32
N LEU A 7 2.63 17.02 -3.86
CA LEU A 7 1.79 17.40 -5.00
C LEU A 7 0.73 18.46 -4.66
N ARG A 8 0.32 18.60 -3.40
CA ARG A 8 -0.74 19.55 -2.98
C ARG A 8 -0.42 21.01 -3.31
N PHE A 9 0.87 21.35 -3.44
CA PHE A 9 1.32 22.70 -3.77
C PHE A 9 1.32 23.00 -5.27
N ASN A 10 1.03 22.02 -6.12
CA ASN A 10 0.94 22.22 -7.56
C ASN A 10 -0.31 23.02 -7.93
N SER A 11 -0.28 23.63 -9.12
CA SER A 11 -1.48 24.30 -9.65
C SER A 11 -2.62 23.30 -9.88
N PRO A 12 -3.89 23.74 -9.81
CA PRO A 12 -5.05 22.92 -10.15
C PRO A 12 -4.94 22.35 -11.58
N PRO A 13 -5.48 21.15 -11.84
CA PRO A 13 -6.29 20.34 -10.93
C PRO A 13 -5.50 19.45 -9.97
N LEU A 14 -4.19 19.30 -10.18
CA LEU A 14 -3.37 18.32 -9.46
C LEU A 14 -3.25 18.64 -7.96
N GLY A 15 -2.95 19.90 -7.61
CA GLY A 15 -2.83 20.29 -6.20
C GLY A 15 -4.14 20.16 -5.44
N THR A 16 -5.27 20.49 -6.08
CA THR A 16 -6.62 20.31 -5.51
C THR A 16 -6.90 18.84 -5.26
N ALA A 17 -6.70 17.97 -6.26
CA ALA A 17 -6.93 16.54 -6.11
C ALA A 17 -6.04 15.90 -5.02
N ALA A 18 -4.79 16.33 -4.92
CA ALA A 18 -3.87 15.86 -3.87
C ALA A 18 -4.31 16.33 -2.47
N SER A 19 -4.78 17.59 -2.36
CA SER A 19 -5.32 18.14 -1.11
C SER A 19 -6.57 17.39 -0.65
N ASP A 20 -7.50 17.13 -1.58
CA ASP A 20 -8.73 16.38 -1.31
C ASP A 20 -8.43 14.94 -0.88
N ALA A 21 -7.46 14.28 -1.53
CA ALA A 21 -7.03 12.94 -1.17
C ALA A 21 -6.43 12.88 0.25
N ILE A 22 -5.61 13.87 0.63
CA ILE A 22 -5.05 13.96 1.99
C ILE A 22 -6.17 14.14 3.01
N ALA A 23 -7.09 15.09 2.79
CA ALA A 23 -8.21 15.34 3.69
C ALA A 23 -9.09 14.09 3.86
N PHE A 24 -9.34 13.34 2.78
CA PHE A 24 -10.05 12.07 2.84
C PHE A 24 -9.33 11.04 3.71
N LEU A 25 -8.01 10.88 3.56
CA LEU A 25 -7.22 9.94 4.35
C LEU A 25 -7.21 10.31 5.84
N GLU A 26 -7.12 11.60 6.18
CA GLU A 26 -7.18 12.08 7.58
C GLU A 26 -8.53 11.74 8.21
N GLN A 27 -9.62 12.00 7.48
CA GLN A 27 -10.97 11.67 7.92
C GLN A 27 -11.20 10.15 8.00
N ALA A 28 -10.61 9.36 7.10
CA ALA A 28 -10.76 7.91 7.10
C ALA A 28 -10.04 7.27 8.30
N MET A 29 -8.86 7.77 8.68
CA MET A 29 -8.14 7.29 9.85
C MET A 29 -8.82 7.69 11.17
N SER A 30 -9.36 8.90 11.29
CA SER A 30 -10.06 9.34 12.51
C SER A 30 -11.32 8.52 12.80
N ASN A 31 -12.02 8.09 11.75
CA ASN A 31 -13.23 7.27 11.84
C ASN A 31 -12.98 5.77 12.10
N LYS A 32 -11.75 5.37 12.47
CA LYS A 32 -11.35 3.97 12.71
C LYS A 32 -11.78 3.02 11.58
N LYS A 33 -11.80 3.49 10.33
CA LYS A 33 -11.90 2.59 9.18
C LYS A 33 -10.71 1.63 9.22
N LYS A 34 -10.82 0.47 8.56
CA LYS A 34 -9.72 -0.51 8.38
C LYS A 34 -8.61 0.05 7.46
N LEU A 35 -8.16 1.28 7.68
CA LEU A 35 -7.12 1.97 6.96
C LEU A 35 -5.85 1.98 7.82
N LYS A 36 -4.74 1.57 7.21
CA LYS A 36 -3.40 1.63 7.82
C LYS A 36 -2.48 2.35 6.85
N ILE A 37 -1.59 3.18 7.39
CA ILE A 37 -0.47 3.75 6.65
C ILE A 37 0.79 3.06 7.15
N GLN A 38 1.58 2.53 6.23
CA GLN A 38 2.82 1.82 6.53
C GLN A 38 4.01 2.59 5.94
N THR A 39 5.09 2.70 6.71
CA THR A 39 6.37 3.23 6.22
C THR A 39 7.12 2.16 5.41
N SER A 40 8.11 2.58 4.64
CA SER A 40 9.07 1.70 3.93
C SER A 40 9.72 0.65 4.82
N ARG A 41 9.88 0.93 6.12
CA ARG A 41 10.47 0.04 7.13
C ARG A 41 9.46 -0.90 7.79
N GLY A 42 8.20 -0.87 7.35
CA GLY A 42 7.14 -1.76 7.84
C GLY A 42 6.38 -1.26 9.07
N ASN A 43 6.68 -0.06 9.58
CA ASN A 43 6.00 0.50 10.76
C ASN A 43 4.65 1.08 10.37
N TYR A 44 3.64 0.94 11.23
CA TYR A 44 2.35 1.61 11.06
C TYR A 44 2.34 2.94 11.79
N VAL A 45 1.86 3.98 11.11
CA VAL A 45 1.67 5.31 11.68
C VAL A 45 0.20 5.55 12.01
N SER A 46 -0.06 6.32 13.07
CA SER A 46 -1.42 6.63 13.55
C SER A 46 -2.02 7.88 12.91
N GLY A 47 -1.26 8.60 12.08
CA GLY A 47 -1.66 9.87 11.46
C GLY A 47 -0.86 10.17 10.20
N ILE A 48 -1.28 11.22 9.47
CA ILE A 48 -0.65 11.64 8.19
C ILE A 48 0.52 12.60 8.41
N ASN A 49 0.61 13.22 9.60
CA ASN A 49 1.71 14.09 9.98
C ASN A 49 2.97 13.28 10.30
N PHE A 50 3.60 12.71 9.27
CA PHE A 50 4.89 12.06 9.35
C PHE A 50 5.74 12.46 8.15
N SER A 51 7.04 12.59 8.39
CA SER A 51 8.03 12.71 7.33
C SER A 51 8.74 11.37 7.20
N GLU A 52 8.97 10.94 5.97
CA GLU A 52 9.71 9.73 5.68
C GLU A 52 10.83 10.06 4.69
N GLU A 53 12.06 9.74 5.08
CA GLU A 53 13.19 9.71 4.17
C GLU A 53 13.31 8.31 3.60
N PHE A 54 13.27 8.23 2.27
CA PHE A 54 13.47 6.99 1.56
C PHE A 54 14.97 6.78 1.35
N ASP A 55 15.52 5.78 2.04
CA ASP A 55 16.88 5.32 1.79
C ASP A 55 16.88 4.38 0.59
N PHE A 56 17.15 4.94 -0.59
CA PHE A 56 17.33 4.16 -1.81
C PHE A 56 18.78 3.63 -1.97
N GLY A 57 19.62 3.77 -0.94
CA GLY A 57 21.02 3.37 -0.93
C GLY A 57 21.94 4.24 -1.79
N ASP A 58 23.24 4.16 -1.52
CA ASP A 58 24.31 4.70 -2.36
C ASP A 58 24.94 3.57 -3.20
N GLY A 59 25.24 3.82 -4.49
CA GLY A 59 25.89 2.85 -5.38
C GLY A 59 24.94 1.97 -6.20
N GLU A 60 25.20 0.66 -6.33
CA GLU A 60 24.38 -0.26 -7.16
C GLU A 60 22.94 -0.41 -6.67
N ASP A 61 22.67 -0.11 -5.39
CA ASP A 61 21.35 -0.10 -4.77
C ASP A 61 20.44 1.06 -5.23
N LYS A 62 20.99 2.08 -5.92
CA LYS A 62 20.25 3.24 -6.51
C LYS A 62 19.13 2.87 -7.49
N LYS A 63 19.01 1.60 -7.87
CA LYS A 63 17.95 1.12 -8.77
C LYS A 63 16.59 0.99 -8.10
N LYS A 64 16.53 1.05 -6.76
CA LYS A 64 15.25 1.03 -6.04
C LYS A 64 14.52 2.35 -6.30
N ASN A 65 13.41 2.24 -7.02
CA ASN A 65 12.48 3.35 -7.23
C ASN A 65 11.28 3.18 -6.28
N LEU A 66 10.36 4.15 -6.31
CA LEU A 66 9.14 4.08 -5.51
C LEU A 66 8.28 2.85 -5.84
N ASP A 67 8.25 2.40 -7.10
CA ASP A 67 7.55 1.16 -7.48
C ASP A 67 8.12 -0.05 -6.73
N ASP A 68 9.44 -0.18 -6.65
CA ASP A 68 10.08 -1.29 -5.95
C ASP A 68 9.77 -1.27 -4.46
N LEU A 69 9.60 -0.07 -3.88
CA LEU A 69 9.13 0.08 -2.50
C LEU A 69 7.68 -0.39 -2.33
N ILE A 70 6.77 0.08 -3.20
CA ILE A 70 5.35 -0.33 -3.19
C ILE A 70 5.22 -1.85 -3.36
N LEU A 71 5.99 -2.43 -4.27
CA LEU A 71 6.03 -3.87 -4.52
C LEU A 71 6.62 -4.64 -3.34
N GLY A 72 7.68 -4.12 -2.71
CA GLY A 72 8.28 -4.70 -1.51
C GLY A 72 7.27 -4.78 -0.35
N ILE A 73 6.48 -3.72 -0.17
CA ILE A 73 5.38 -3.69 0.80
C ILE A 73 4.34 -4.78 0.47
N CYS A 74 3.90 -4.88 -0.79
CA CYS A 74 2.93 -5.91 -1.20
C CYS A 74 3.44 -7.32 -0.93
N LEU A 75 4.70 -7.61 -1.26
CA LEU A 75 5.34 -8.91 -1.01
C LEU A 75 5.46 -9.22 0.48
N TRP A 76 5.81 -8.22 1.30
CA TRP A 76 5.89 -8.40 2.75
C TRP A 76 4.54 -8.79 3.34
N HIS A 77 3.45 -8.15 2.90
CA HIS A 77 2.10 -8.53 3.33
C HIS A 77 1.71 -9.91 2.82
N ALA A 78 1.97 -10.23 1.55
CA ALA A 78 1.64 -11.53 0.97
C ALA A 78 2.38 -12.67 1.68
N LYS A 79 3.66 -12.47 2.01
CA LYS A 79 4.45 -13.44 2.77
C LYS A 79 3.98 -13.60 4.22
N ASN A 80 3.71 -12.49 4.92
CA ASN A 80 3.22 -12.56 6.29
C ASN A 80 1.82 -13.17 6.39
N GLN A 81 1.02 -13.13 5.33
CA GLN A 81 -0.22 -13.90 5.25
C GLN A 81 0.04 -15.41 5.24
N GLU A 82 1.04 -15.87 4.48
CA GLU A 82 1.42 -17.30 4.45
C GLU A 82 1.94 -17.79 5.80
N GLU A 83 2.80 -16.99 6.44
CA GLU A 83 3.38 -17.33 7.75
C GLU A 83 2.30 -17.36 8.83
N ASN A 84 1.46 -16.31 8.95
CA ASN A 84 0.37 -16.27 9.93
C ASN A 84 -0.75 -17.30 9.65
N GLY A 85 -0.95 -17.69 8.38
CA GLY A 85 -1.86 -18.77 7.99
C GLY A 85 -1.34 -20.18 8.34
N SER A 86 -0.02 -20.35 8.53
CA SER A 86 0.61 -21.64 8.82
C SER A 86 0.72 -21.95 10.32
N TYR A 87 0.68 -20.93 11.19
CA TYR A 87 0.72 -21.09 12.66
C TYR A 87 -0.58 -21.62 13.28
N SER A 88 -1.66 -21.80 12.51
CA SER A 88 -2.88 -22.47 12.96
C SER A 88 -2.81 -23.99 12.67
N LYS A 89 -1.94 -24.72 13.39
CA LYS A 89 -1.90 -26.20 13.36
C LYS A 89 -2.12 -26.88 14.71
N THR A 90 -2.36 -26.12 15.79
CA THR A 90 -2.43 -26.67 17.15
C THR A 90 -3.74 -26.40 17.89
N SER A 91 -4.87 -26.19 17.19
CA SER A 91 -6.20 -26.27 17.81
C SER A 91 -7.24 -26.64 16.77
N LYS A 92 -8.02 -27.70 17.04
CA LYS A 92 -9.10 -28.22 16.21
C LYS A 92 -10.33 -27.29 16.22
N GLU A 93 -10.17 -26.03 15.87
CA GLU A 93 -11.28 -25.14 15.59
C GLU A 93 -11.05 -24.54 14.21
N LYS A 94 -11.80 -25.06 13.22
CA LYS A 94 -11.95 -24.46 11.90
C LYS A 94 -12.70 -23.13 12.06
N ILE A 95 -12.02 -22.11 12.57
CA ILE A 95 -12.42 -20.74 12.28
C ILE A 95 -12.05 -20.57 10.81
N ASN A 96 -13.05 -20.23 9.99
CA ASN A 96 -12.83 -19.80 8.61
C ASN A 96 -11.91 -18.57 8.65
N ASN A 97 -10.61 -18.79 8.69
CA ASN A 97 -9.62 -17.76 8.45
C ASN A 97 -9.73 -17.46 6.97
N GLU A 98 -10.67 -16.58 6.63
CA GLU A 98 -10.69 -15.88 5.34
C GLU A 98 -9.27 -15.37 5.16
N LYS A 99 -8.53 -16.00 4.25
CA LYS A 99 -7.18 -15.56 3.90
C LYS A 99 -7.33 -14.13 3.41
N GLU A 100 -6.86 -13.18 4.21
CA GLU A 100 -6.73 -11.80 3.73
C GLU A 100 -5.91 -11.88 2.44
N ALA A 101 -6.42 -11.38 1.33
CA ALA A 101 -5.73 -11.37 0.05
C ALA A 101 -5.04 -10.02 -0.12
N VAL A 102 -3.74 -10.00 -0.46
CA VAL A 102 -3.08 -8.76 -0.90
C VAL A 102 -3.40 -8.51 -2.36
N VAL A 103 -4.00 -7.36 -2.65
CA VAL A 103 -4.20 -6.89 -4.02
C VAL A 103 -3.65 -5.47 -4.13
N LEU A 104 -2.81 -5.24 -5.13
CA LEU A 104 -2.34 -3.91 -5.49
C LEU A 104 -3.42 -3.18 -6.31
N LEU A 105 -3.82 -1.99 -5.87
CA LEU A 105 -4.72 -1.12 -6.64
C LEU A 105 -3.88 -0.14 -7.48
N THR A 106 -3.89 -0.27 -8.80
CA THR A 106 -3.17 0.68 -9.67
C THR A 106 -3.68 0.72 -11.12
N ASN A 107 -3.74 1.93 -11.66
CA ASN A 107 -3.99 2.17 -13.08
C ASN A 107 -2.70 2.30 -13.91
N ASP A 108 -1.52 2.23 -13.30
CA ASP A 108 -0.23 2.28 -14.01
C ASP A 108 0.11 0.95 -14.71
N ARG A 109 0.35 0.98 -16.02
CA ARG A 109 0.64 -0.22 -16.81
C ARG A 109 1.95 -0.90 -16.42
N ASN A 110 3.00 -0.14 -16.19
CA ASN A 110 4.33 -0.66 -15.88
C ASN A 110 4.33 -1.29 -14.49
N LEU A 111 3.72 -0.63 -13.50
CA LEU A 111 3.59 -1.17 -12.15
C LEU A 111 2.77 -2.45 -12.14
N ARG A 112 1.67 -2.53 -12.91
CA ARG A 112 0.90 -3.78 -13.09
C ARG A 112 1.75 -4.93 -13.60
N ILE A 113 2.59 -4.68 -14.63
CA ILE A 113 3.47 -5.70 -15.20
C ILE A 113 4.50 -6.15 -14.16
N LYS A 114 5.14 -5.19 -13.47
CA LYS A 114 6.14 -5.47 -12.42
C LYS A 114 5.54 -6.27 -11.25
N ALA A 115 4.29 -5.98 -10.86
CA ALA A 115 3.57 -6.68 -9.81
C ALA A 115 3.22 -8.12 -10.19
N ARG A 116 2.60 -8.32 -11.36
CA ARG A 116 2.25 -9.66 -11.86
C ARG A 116 3.46 -10.57 -12.04
N ALA A 117 4.58 -10.01 -12.51
CA ALA A 117 5.83 -10.76 -12.62
C ALA A 117 6.37 -11.27 -11.27
N ARG A 118 5.92 -10.69 -10.14
CA ARG A 118 6.28 -11.07 -8.77
C ARG A 118 5.17 -11.85 -8.06
N GLY A 119 4.10 -12.23 -8.76
CA GLY A 119 2.97 -12.97 -8.17
C GLY A 119 2.03 -12.13 -7.30
N ILE A 120 2.07 -10.80 -7.43
CA ILE A 120 1.12 -9.91 -6.72
C ILE A 120 -0.14 -9.75 -7.58
N ASP A 121 -1.31 -9.97 -6.99
CA ASP A 121 -2.60 -9.68 -7.61
C ASP A 121 -2.80 -8.17 -7.78
N VAL A 122 -3.41 -7.77 -8.89
CA VAL A 122 -3.55 -6.34 -9.24
C VAL A 122 -4.93 -6.06 -9.81
N ILE A 123 -5.54 -4.98 -9.34
CA ILE A 123 -6.85 -4.49 -9.78
C ILE A 123 -6.78 -3.02 -10.20
N GLY A 124 -7.55 -2.64 -11.23
CA GLY A 124 -7.74 -1.24 -11.63
C GLY A 124 -8.82 -0.55 -10.80
N ALA A 125 -8.80 0.78 -10.76
CA ALA A 125 -9.79 1.55 -10.01
C ALA A 125 -11.23 1.35 -10.54
N GLN A 126 -11.40 1.20 -11.86
CA GLN A 126 -12.71 0.94 -12.47
C GLN A 126 -13.22 -0.46 -12.12
N ASP A 127 -12.34 -1.46 -12.15
CA ASP A 127 -12.69 -2.84 -11.79
C ASP A 127 -13.08 -2.94 -10.32
N LEU A 128 -12.36 -2.25 -9.43
CA LEU A 128 -12.70 -2.19 -8.01
C LEU A 128 -14.04 -1.50 -7.76
N ALA A 129 -14.33 -0.41 -8.48
CA ALA A 129 -15.62 0.28 -8.36
C ALA A 129 -16.80 -0.59 -8.82
N GLY A 130 -16.59 -1.55 -9.72
CA GLY A 130 -17.61 -2.53 -10.09
C GLY A 130 -17.85 -3.64 -9.06
N LEU A 131 -16.97 -3.76 -8.05
CA LEU A 131 -17.07 -4.77 -6.99
C LEU A 131 -17.72 -4.25 -5.69
N ILE A 132 -17.80 -2.92 -5.53
CA ILE A 132 -18.34 -2.23 -4.33
C ILE A 132 -19.74 -1.73 -4.63
#